data_AF-A0A3R6XHE6-F1
#
_entry.id   AF-A0A3R6XHE6-F1
#
_cell.length_a   1.000
_cell.length_b   1.000
_cell.length_c   1.000
_cell.angle_alpha   90.00
_cell.angle_beta   90.00
_cell.angle_gamma   90.00
#
_symmetry.space_group_name_H-M   'P 1'
#
loop_
_entity.id
_entity.type
_entity.pdbx_description
1 polymer ?
#
loop_
_entity_poly.entity_id
_entity_poly.type
_entity_poly.pdbx_seq_one_letter_code
_entity_poly.pdbx_strand_id
1 'polypeptide(L)'
;MSLVNIRSSVVDAKRDGNHTEYAIRIQTHDDDIVVYRRYSAFVQLQKYVHRHLFEGQCCGGKCLLESFLTNVFETEFPNANFLTKNSAKVVQERVYFLTDFLQLLQDALAKCPPRIIQRCEGEGCKVSKLLKSFLGIVSPNPAHV
;
A
#
# COMPACT_ATOMS: atom_id res chain seq x y z
N MET A 1 -10.29 -11.20 -2.11
CA MET A 1 -8.86 -11.45 -2.40
C MET A 1 -8.01 -11.21 -1.14
N SER A 2 -7.01 -12.06 -0.92
CA SER A 2 -6.14 -12.06 0.27
C SER A 2 -4.83 -11.30 0.02
N LEU A 3 -4.35 -10.58 1.04
CA LEU A 3 -3.15 -9.74 0.95
C LEU A 3 -1.85 -10.52 0.66
N VAL A 4 -1.76 -11.80 1.02
CA VAL A 4 -0.53 -12.61 0.84
C VAL A 4 -0.25 -13.00 -0.61
N ASN A 5 -1.27 -12.97 -1.47
CA ASN A 5 -1.18 -13.47 -2.85
C ASN A 5 -1.01 -12.34 -3.86
N ILE A 6 -0.71 -11.13 -3.39
CA ILE A 6 -0.58 -9.95 -4.24
C ILE A 6 0.89 -9.74 -4.56
N ARG A 7 1.18 -9.61 -5.84
CA ARG A 7 2.44 -9.03 -6.31
C ARG A 7 2.18 -7.62 -6.82
N SER A 8 3.06 -6.69 -6.47
CA SER A 8 2.91 -5.30 -6.89
C SER A 8 4.24 -4.69 -7.30
N SER A 9 4.26 -3.97 -8.42
CA SER A 9 5.43 -3.24 -8.89
C SER A 9 5.04 -1.96 -9.61
N VAL A 10 5.89 -0.94 -9.54
CA VAL A 10 5.73 0.27 -10.37
C VAL A 10 6.22 -0.06 -11.77
N VAL A 11 5.36 0.13 -12.77
CA VAL A 11 5.66 -0.23 -14.17
C VAL A 11 5.78 0.97 -15.10
N ASP A 12 5.21 2.11 -14.70
CA ASP A 12 5.28 3.35 -15.47
C ASP A 12 5.03 4.57 -14.57
N ALA A 13 5.38 5.76 -15.06
CA ALA A 13 5.03 7.04 -14.45
C ALA A 13 4.62 8.04 -15.53
N LYS A 14 3.42 8.59 -15.40
CA LYS A 14 2.87 9.57 -16.35
C LYS A 14 2.56 10.90 -15.68
N ARG A 15 2.59 11.96 -16.46
CA ARG A 15 2.18 13.30 -16.01
C ARG A 15 0.67 13.46 -16.16
N ASP A 16 0.02 13.90 -15.10
CA ASP A 16 -1.40 14.26 -15.04
C ASP A 16 -1.50 15.73 -14.56
N GLY A 17 -1.56 16.65 -15.53
CA GLY A 17 -1.49 18.09 -15.27
C GLY A 17 -0.21 18.50 -14.51
N ASN A 18 -0.38 18.98 -13.28
CA ASN A 18 0.71 19.37 -12.38
C ASN A 18 1.22 18.21 -11.50
N HIS A 19 0.62 17.03 -11.61
CA HIS A 19 0.94 15.86 -10.82
C HIS A 19 1.64 14.79 -11.66
N THR A 20 2.31 13.87 -10.96
CA THR A 20 2.81 12.64 -11.53
C THR A 20 2.05 11.49 -10.91
N GLU A 21 1.50 10.63 -11.76
CA GLU A 21 0.89 9.37 -11.38
C GLU A 21 1.84 8.23 -11.69
N TYR A 22 1.91 7.27 -10.76
CA TYR A 22 2.69 6.06 -10.89
C TYR A 22 1.72 4.92 -11.19
N ALA A 23 1.96 4.22 -12.29
CA ALA A 23 1.24 3.02 -12.66
C ALA A 23 1.80 1.85 -11.86
N ILE A 24 0.96 1.22 -11.07
CA ILE A 24 1.30 0.08 -10.24
C ILE A 24 0.59 -1.13 -10.84
N ARG A 25 1.35 -2.11 -11.31
CA ARG A 25 0.79 -3.39 -11.71
C ARG A 25 0.52 -4.22 -10.47
N ILE A 26 -0.67 -4.78 -10.37
CA ILE A 26 -1.15 -5.59 -9.25
C ILE A 26 -1.54 -6.94 -9.83
N GLN A 27 -0.81 -7.97 -9.45
CA GLN A 27 -1.05 -9.33 -9.90
C GLN A 27 -1.53 -10.17 -8.71
N THR A 28 -2.63 -10.87 -8.91
CA THR A 28 -3.12 -11.90 -8.00
C THR A 28 -3.20 -13.23 -8.76
N HIS A 29 -3.75 -14.27 -8.14
CA HIS A 29 -4.01 -15.52 -8.87
C HIS A 29 -5.03 -15.35 -9.99
N ASP A 30 -6.03 -14.47 -9.79
CA ASP A 30 -7.20 -14.36 -10.66
C ASP A 30 -7.20 -13.09 -11.52
N ASP A 31 -6.42 -12.08 -11.13
CA ASP A 31 -6.44 -10.74 -11.73
C ASP A 31 -5.03 -10.20 -12.01
N ASP A 32 -4.91 -9.42 -13.08
CA ASP A 32 -3.74 -8.61 -13.42
C ASP A 32 -4.22 -7.22 -13.85
N ILE A 33 -4.13 -6.26 -12.92
CA ILE A 33 -4.66 -4.91 -13.11
C ILE A 33 -3.56 -3.85 -12.95
N VAL A 34 -3.81 -2.67 -13.50
CA VAL A 34 -2.95 -1.50 -13.27
C VAL A 34 -3.75 -0.43 -12.54
N VAL A 35 -3.22 0.01 -11.39
CA VAL A 35 -3.78 1.13 -10.63
C VAL A 35 -2.86 2.33 -10.69
N TYR A 36 -3.44 3.53 -10.81
CA TYR A 36 -2.69 4.77 -10.82
C TYR A 36 -2.76 5.45 -9.45
N ARG A 37 -1.61 5.82 -8.90
CA ARG A 37 -1.49 6.52 -7.62
C ARG A 37 -0.50 7.65 -7.73
N ARG A 38 -0.83 8.80 -7.16
CA ARG A 38 0.11 9.92 -6.99
C ARG A 38 1.08 9.63 -5.85
N TYR A 39 2.24 10.26 -5.85
CA TYR A 39 3.20 10.14 -4.74
C TYR A 39 2.56 10.46 -3.37
N SER A 40 1.69 11.48 -3.33
CA SER A 40 0.96 11.86 -2.12
C SER A 40 0.05 10.77 -1.57
N ALA A 41 -0.48 9.89 -2.43
CA ALA A 41 -1.30 8.77 -1.97
C ALA A 41 -0.48 7.74 -1.19
N PHE A 42 0.79 7.51 -1.56
CA PHE A 42 1.68 6.63 -0.79
C PHE A 42 2.03 7.24 0.57
N VAL A 43 2.36 8.53 0.61
CA VAL A 43 2.65 9.25 1.87
C VAL A 43 1.42 9.24 2.79
N GLN A 44 0.22 9.42 2.23
CA GLN A 44 -1.03 9.31 2.98
C GLN A 44 -1.26 7.88 3.49
N LEU A 45 -1.06 6.87 2.65
CA LEU A 45 -1.12 5.46 3.06
C LEU A 45 -0.20 5.22 4.25
N GLN A 46 1.05 5.68 4.16
CA GLN A 46 2.02 5.53 5.24
C GLN A 46 1.50 6.15 6.54
N LYS A 47 1.08 7.41 6.49
CA LYS A 47 0.56 8.11 7.67
C LYS A 47 -0.62 7.39 8.31
N TYR A 48 -1.58 6.91 7.52
CA TYR A 48 -2.77 6.24 8.03
C TYR A 48 -2.46 4.84 8.56
N VAL A 49 -1.63 4.06 7.87
CA VAL A 49 -1.21 2.75 8.34
C VAL A 49 -0.42 2.89 9.64
N HIS A 50 0.60 3.76 9.67
CA HIS A 50 1.39 4.04 10.87
C HIS A 50 0.50 4.36 12.07
N ARG A 51 -0.43 5.31 11.94
CA ARG A 51 -1.41 5.62 12.99
C ARG A 51 -2.17 4.40 13.50
N HIS A 52 -2.64 3.53 12.59
CA HIS A 52 -3.39 2.34 13.00
C HIS A 52 -2.54 1.21 13.57
N LEU A 53 -1.24 1.16 13.26
CA LEU A 53 -0.31 0.22 13.88
C LEU A 53 0.00 0.64 15.32
N PHE A 54 0.24 1.93 15.58
CA PHE A 54 0.79 2.38 16.86
C PHE A 54 -0.23 3.04 17.81
N GLU A 55 -1.20 3.78 17.28
CA GLU A 55 -2.07 4.66 18.09
C GLU A 55 -3.52 4.15 18.15
N GLY A 56 -3.90 3.22 17.27
CA GLY A 56 -5.28 2.87 17.01
C GLY A 56 -5.77 1.56 17.65
N GLN A 57 -7.02 1.55 18.08
CA GLN A 57 -7.79 0.30 18.17
C GLN A 57 -8.13 -0.18 16.74
N CYS A 58 -7.58 -1.34 16.37
CA CYS A 58 -7.73 -1.94 15.05
C CYS A 58 -8.38 -3.33 15.12
N CYS A 59 -7.74 -4.33 15.74
CA CYS A 59 -8.21 -5.72 15.76
C CYS A 59 -8.74 -6.13 17.16
N GLY A 60 -9.65 -5.34 17.74
CA GLY A 60 -10.08 -5.49 19.15
C GLY A 60 -9.03 -5.01 20.17
N GLY A 61 -8.04 -4.26 19.71
CA GLY A 61 -6.87 -3.80 20.45
C GLY A 61 -5.83 -3.30 19.44
N LYS A 62 -4.55 -3.66 19.64
CA LYS A 62 -3.49 -3.41 18.66
C LYS A 62 -3.73 -4.14 17.33
N CYS A 63 -3.15 -3.63 16.25
CA CYS A 63 -3.23 -4.28 14.95
C CYS A 63 -2.40 -5.58 14.97
N LEU A 64 -2.98 -6.71 14.54
CA LEU A 64 -2.23 -7.98 14.47
C LEU A 64 -1.13 -7.96 13.40
N LEU A 65 -1.10 -6.96 12.52
CA LEU A 65 -0.07 -6.77 11.50
C LEU A 65 1.09 -5.86 11.98
N GLU A 66 1.02 -5.30 13.19
CA GLU A 66 2.02 -4.36 13.75
C GLU A 66 3.44 -4.89 13.62
N SER A 67 3.75 -6.05 14.21
CA SER A 67 5.10 -6.61 14.23
C SER A 67 5.68 -6.94 12.84
N PHE A 68 4.84 -7.01 11.81
CA PHE A 68 5.27 -7.32 10.44
C PHE A 68 5.42 -6.07 9.59
N LEU A 69 4.58 -5.05 9.82
CA LEU A 69 4.47 -3.88 8.96
C LEU A 69 5.17 -2.64 9.51
N THR A 70 5.50 -2.59 10.80
CA THR A 70 6.18 -1.45 11.44
C THR A 70 7.37 -0.95 10.61
N ASN A 71 8.35 -1.80 10.32
CA ASN A 71 9.56 -1.38 9.61
C ASN A 71 9.29 -0.87 8.19
N VAL A 72 8.27 -1.42 7.51
CA VAL A 72 7.87 -0.97 6.17
C VAL A 72 7.32 0.45 6.23
N PHE A 73 6.51 0.75 7.26
CA PHE A 73 5.82 2.03 7.37
C PHE A 73 6.56 3.09 8.20
N GLU A 74 7.67 2.75 8.83
CA GLU A 74 8.63 3.72 9.41
C GLU A 74 9.67 4.22 8.39
N THR A 75 9.71 3.65 7.18
CA THR A 75 10.63 4.07 6.11
C THR A 75 10.41 5.53 5.72
N GLU A 76 11.44 6.38 5.72
CA GLU A 76 11.30 7.79 5.36
C GLU A 76 11.03 7.97 3.86
N PHE A 77 9.93 8.65 3.50
CA PHE A 77 9.60 8.94 2.12
C PHE A 77 10.37 10.18 1.61
N PRO A 78 11.17 10.08 0.54
CA PRO A 78 11.96 11.20 0.04
C PRO A 78 11.05 12.33 -0.47
N ASN A 79 11.38 13.59 -0.20
CA ASN A 79 10.61 14.75 -0.69
C ASN A 79 9.11 14.71 -0.30
N ALA A 80 8.78 14.21 0.89
CA ALA A 80 7.39 14.07 1.37
C ALA A 80 6.67 15.41 1.62
N ASN A 81 7.39 16.54 1.62
CA ASN A 81 6.80 17.88 1.76
C ASN A 81 6.15 18.42 0.47
N PHE A 82 6.24 17.69 -0.66
CA PHE A 82 5.61 18.03 -1.95
C PHE A 82 5.98 19.40 -2.55
N LEU A 83 6.97 20.10 -1.99
CA LEU A 83 7.46 21.39 -2.50
C LEU A 83 8.46 21.22 -3.66
N THR A 84 9.02 20.01 -3.82
CA THR A 84 9.98 19.69 -4.87
C THR A 84 9.29 19.59 -6.23
N LYS A 85 9.82 20.30 -7.25
CA LYS A 85 9.35 20.20 -8.64
C LYS A 85 9.48 18.76 -9.15
N ASN A 86 8.46 18.28 -9.87
CA ASN A 86 8.45 16.96 -10.53
C ASN A 86 9.35 16.97 -11.78
N SER A 87 10.67 17.10 -11.59
CA SER A 87 11.63 16.90 -12.67
C SER A 87 11.74 15.42 -13.04
N ALA A 88 12.24 15.10 -14.25
CA ALA A 88 12.45 13.71 -14.67
C ALA A 88 13.31 12.92 -13.67
N LYS A 89 14.35 13.56 -13.12
CA LYS A 89 15.22 12.97 -12.09
C LYS A 89 14.43 12.61 -10.82
N VAL A 90 13.63 13.54 -10.31
CA VAL A 90 12.81 13.31 -9.10
C VAL A 90 11.76 12.22 -9.34
N VAL A 91 11.16 12.18 -10.53
CA VAL A 91 10.21 11.12 -10.89
C VAL A 91 10.91 9.76 -10.90
N GLN A 92 12.09 9.66 -11.51
CA GLN A 92 12.87 8.43 -11.57
C GLN A 92 13.31 7.95 -10.17
N GLU A 93 13.83 8.84 -9.32
CA GLU A 93 14.19 8.51 -7.93
C GLU A 93 12.98 7.96 -7.16
N ARG A 94 11.81 8.57 -7.33
CA ARG A 94 10.56 8.08 -6.73
C ARG A 94 10.14 6.73 -7.31
N VAL A 95 10.31 6.46 -8.61
CA VAL A 95 10.00 5.13 -9.18
C VAL A 95 10.82 4.04 -8.49
N TYR A 96 12.13 4.24 -8.32
CA TYR A 96 12.97 3.26 -7.62
C TYR A 96 12.51 3.07 -6.17
N PHE A 97 12.37 4.17 -5.43
CA PHE A 97 11.95 4.12 -4.03
C PHE A 97 10.58 3.43 -3.85
N LEU A 98 9.59 3.78 -4.68
CA LEU A 98 8.26 3.19 -4.61
C LEU A 98 8.26 1.71 -4.99
N THR A 99 9.12 1.29 -5.91
CA THR A 99 9.30 -0.12 -6.28
C THR A 99 9.86 -0.90 -5.09
N ASP A 100 10.91 -0.40 -4.45
CA ASP A 100 11.51 -1.03 -3.27
C ASP A 100 10.52 -1.08 -2.10
N PHE A 101 9.78 0.01 -1.87
CA PHE A 101 8.73 0.05 -0.84
C PHE A 101 7.65 -1.03 -1.06
N LEU A 102 7.17 -1.19 -2.30
CA LEU A 102 6.17 -2.21 -2.63
C LEU A 102 6.73 -3.63 -2.47
N GLN A 103 7.99 -3.85 -2.83
CA GLN A 103 8.66 -5.13 -2.62
C GLN A 103 8.80 -5.46 -1.12
N LEU A 104 9.23 -4.49 -0.31
CA LEU A 104 9.32 -4.64 1.15
C LEU A 104 7.96 -4.94 1.78
N LEU A 105 6.91 -4.27 1.33
CA LEU A 105 5.54 -4.52 1.77
C LEU A 105 5.11 -5.95 1.42
N GLN A 106 5.36 -6.39 0.20
CA GLN A 106 5.05 -7.76 -0.24
C GLN A 106 5.78 -8.80 0.60
N ASP A 107 7.09 -8.61 0.83
CA ASP A 107 7.90 -9.53 1.63
C ASP A 107 7.45 -9.58 3.09
N ALA A 108 7.05 -8.44 3.66
CA ALA A 108 6.50 -8.38 5.01
C ALA A 108 5.16 -9.12 5.12
N LEU A 109 4.27 -8.93 4.15
CA LEU A 109 2.99 -9.64 4.09
C LEU A 109 3.17 -11.15 3.88
N ALA A 110 4.13 -11.57 3.06
CA ALA A 110 4.44 -12.98 2.85
C ALA A 110 4.98 -13.68 4.11
N LYS A 111 5.64 -12.94 5.02
CA LYS A 111 6.11 -13.45 6.31
C LYS A 111 5.01 -13.55 7.37
N CYS A 112 3.85 -12.92 7.16
CA CYS A 112 2.74 -13.00 8.08
C CYS A 112 2.09 -14.39 8.04
N PRO A 113 1.86 -15.07 9.18
CA PRO A 113 1.09 -16.31 9.21
C PRO A 113 -0.28 -16.15 8.53
N PRO A 114 -0.69 -17.06 7.61
CA PRO A 114 -1.94 -16.92 6.87
C PRO A 114 -3.18 -16.74 7.76
N ARG A 115 -3.21 -17.40 8.92
CA ARG A 115 -4.31 -17.26 9.90
C ARG A 115 -4.45 -15.83 10.44
N ILE A 116 -3.34 -15.10 10.61
CA ILE A 116 -3.36 -13.70 11.06
C ILE A 116 -3.96 -12.80 9.97
N ILE A 117 -3.55 -12.99 8.72
CA ILE A 117 -4.09 -12.22 7.60
C ILE A 117 -5.57 -12.52 7.39
N GLN A 118 -5.97 -13.79 7.39
CA GLN A 118 -7.38 -14.18 7.32
C GLN A 118 -8.22 -13.56 8.44
N ARG A 119 -7.72 -13.57 9.68
CA ARG A 119 -8.39 -12.94 10.81
C ARG A 119 -8.52 -11.42 10.63
N CYS A 120 -7.43 -10.74 10.26
CA CYS A 120 -7.46 -9.31 9.96
C CYS A 120 -8.49 -8.97 8.87
N GLU A 121 -8.54 -9.77 7.81
CA GLU A 121 -9.48 -9.56 6.72
C GLU A 121 -10.94 -9.84 7.13
N GLY A 122 -11.19 -10.91 7.89
CA GLY A 122 -12.52 -11.29 8.35
C GLY A 122 -13.09 -10.36 9.44
N GLU A 123 -12.25 -9.84 10.33
CA GLU A 123 -12.65 -8.94 11.42
C GLU A 123 -12.62 -7.46 11.00
N GLY A 124 -12.35 -7.16 9.72
CA GLY A 124 -12.43 -5.81 9.19
C GLY A 124 -11.31 -4.87 9.64
N CYS A 125 -10.10 -5.40 9.86
CA CYS A 125 -8.88 -4.66 10.19
C CYS A 125 -8.68 -3.43 9.29
N LYS A 126 -8.52 -2.26 9.91
CA LYS A 126 -8.37 -0.97 9.22
C LYS A 126 -7.14 -0.95 8.32
N VAL A 127 -6.03 -1.50 8.78
CA VAL A 127 -4.79 -1.58 7.99
C VAL A 127 -4.99 -2.46 6.76
N SER A 128 -5.59 -3.64 6.93
CA SER A 128 -5.89 -4.51 5.80
C SER A 128 -6.79 -3.83 4.76
N LYS A 129 -7.84 -3.11 5.21
CA LYS A 129 -8.73 -2.33 4.33
C LYS A 129 -7.99 -1.22 3.58
N LEU A 130 -7.12 -0.47 4.26
CA LEU A 130 -6.32 0.59 3.63
C LEU A 130 -5.40 0.04 2.54
N LEU A 131 -4.69 -1.06 2.82
CA LEU A 131 -3.81 -1.71 1.84
C LEU A 131 -4.59 -2.21 0.63
N LYS A 132 -5.70 -2.94 0.87
CA LYS A 132 -6.58 -3.43 -0.19
C LYS A 132 -7.13 -2.29 -1.06
N SER A 133 -7.63 -1.23 -0.43
CA SER A 133 -8.12 -0.04 -1.15
C SER A 133 -7.01 0.64 -1.96
N PHE A 134 -5.81 0.77 -1.39
CA PHE A 134 -4.68 1.39 -2.06
C PHE A 134 -4.27 0.60 -3.31
N LEU A 135 -4.20 -0.73 -3.19
CA LEU A 135 -3.87 -1.65 -4.28
C LEU A 135 -5.03 -1.88 -5.27
N GLY A 136 -6.19 -1.24 -5.06
CA GLY A 136 -7.36 -1.38 -5.93
C GLY A 136 -8.09 -2.72 -5.81
N ILE A 137 -7.81 -3.47 -4.75
CA ILE A 137 -8.41 -4.77 -4.46
C ILE A 137 -9.62 -4.53 -3.57
N VAL A 138 -10.70 -4.05 -4.18
CA VAL A 138 -11.94 -3.77 -3.44
C VAL A 138 -12.65 -5.10 -3.18
N SER A 139 -13.05 -5.37 -1.93
CA SER A 139 -13.97 -6.49 -1.69
C SER A 139 -15.30 -6.15 -2.34
N PRO A 140 -15.97 -7.10 -3.04
CA PRO A 140 -17.29 -6.85 -3.58
C PRO A 140 -18.19 -6.36 -2.45
N ASN A 141 -18.80 -5.19 -2.65
CA ASN A 141 -19.72 -4.61 -1.67
C ASN A 141 -20.95 -5.52 -1.63
N PRO A 142 -21.31 -6.15 -0.50
CA PRO A 142 -22.47 -7.05 -0.43
C PRO A 142 -23.81 -6.32 -0.66
N ALA A 143 -23.80 -4.99 -0.75
CA ALA A 143 -24.98 -4.19 -1.09
C ALA A 143 -25.34 -4.16 -2.59
N HIS A 144 -24.55 -4.79 -3.46
CA HIS A 144 -24.77 -4.83 -4.91
C HIS A 144 -24.60 -6.23 -5.52
N VAL A 145 -25.07 -7.27 -4.81
CA VAL A 145 -25.32 -8.61 -5.36
C VAL A 145 -26.78 -8.97 -5.10
#